data_AF-A0A0Q4EPP4-F1
#
_entry.id   AF-A0A0Q4EPP4-F1
#
_cell.length_a   1.000
_cell.length_b   1.000
_cell.length_c   1.000
_cell.angle_alpha   90.00
_cell.angle_beta   90.00
_cell.angle_gamma   90.00
#
_symmetry.space_group_name_H-M   'P 1'
#
loop_
_entity.id
_entity.type
_entity.pdbx_description
1 polymer ?
#
loop_
_entity_poly.entity_id
_entity_poly.type
_entity_poly.pdbx_seq_one_letter_code
_entity_poly.pdbx_strand_id
1 'polypeptide(L)'
;MACCDKGTKFPNFKVTSQQKHYWNDEKGEADYLAVTEDDLTFNPTAMPFGTCSVKNGNPCAYSPAGKWTKTYEKVKVMGKSAVTERSELMCATGGKITVMKHGQQSEAGKSNVNNADSREQQTYNPVMDFEEFKEEINESDQLYYE
;
A
#
# COMPACT_ATOMS: atom_id res chain seq x y z
N MET A 1 -0.04 -1.15 7.14
CA MET A 1 -0.49 -0.99 8.55
C MET A 1 -1.97 -0.60 8.62
N ALA A 2 -2.75 -1.30 9.45
CA ALA A 2 -4.18 -1.06 9.67
C ALA A 2 -4.46 -0.49 11.07
N CYS A 3 -5.54 0.26 11.23
CA CYS A 3 -5.98 0.86 12.49
C CYS A 3 -7.45 0.52 12.75
N CYS A 4 -7.78 0.07 13.96
CA CYS A 4 -9.16 -0.11 14.41
C CYS A 4 -9.50 0.97 15.43
N ASP A 5 -10.63 1.67 15.27
CA ASP A 5 -11.09 2.73 16.18
C ASP A 5 -11.37 2.24 17.62
N LYS A 6 -11.58 0.94 17.81
CA LYS A 6 -11.78 0.29 19.12
C LYS A 6 -10.60 -0.57 19.57
N GLY A 7 -9.52 -0.61 18.80
CA GLY A 7 -8.33 -1.40 19.06
C GLY A 7 -7.18 -0.58 19.64
N THR A 8 -6.17 -1.26 20.19
CA THR A 8 -4.98 -0.61 20.78
C THR A 8 -3.68 -0.90 20.03
N LYS A 9 -3.69 -1.87 19.10
CA LYS A 9 -2.53 -2.22 18.26
C LYS A 9 -2.80 -1.97 16.77
N PHE A 10 -1.71 -1.76 16.04
CA PHE A 10 -1.72 -1.49 14.60
C PHE A 10 -1.03 -2.64 13.85
N PRO A 11 -1.78 -3.66 13.39
CA PRO A 11 -1.20 -4.80 12.68
C PRO A 11 -0.83 -4.46 11.23
N ASN A 12 0.01 -5.30 10.63
CA ASN A 12 0.28 -5.28 9.20
C ASN A 12 -0.71 -6.15 8.44
N PHE A 13 -0.92 -5.83 7.16
CA PHE A 13 -1.79 -6.63 6.29
C PHE A 13 -1.09 -7.95 5.95
N LYS A 14 -1.87 -9.01 5.86
CA LYS A 14 -1.43 -10.27 5.27
C LYS A 14 -2.08 -10.35 3.88
N VAL A 15 -1.30 -10.03 2.85
CA VAL A 15 -1.76 -10.11 1.47
C VAL A 15 -1.80 -11.57 1.03
N THR A 16 -2.97 -12.03 0.61
CA THR A 16 -3.25 -13.39 0.15
C THR A 16 -3.85 -13.42 -1.26
N SER A 17 -4.37 -12.28 -1.71
CA SER A 17 -5.04 -12.10 -3.00
C SER A 17 -4.12 -12.23 -4.21
N GLN A 18 -2.82 -11.99 -4.03
CA GLN A 18 -1.81 -12.01 -5.09
C GLN A 18 -0.59 -12.82 -4.66
N GLN A 19 -0.20 -13.78 -5.49
CA GLN A 19 1.10 -14.45 -5.43
C GLN A 19 1.99 -13.74 -6.45
N LYS A 20 3.11 -13.15 -6.03
CA LYS A 20 4.02 -12.44 -6.93
C LYS A 20 4.48 -13.37 -8.06
N HIS A 21 4.20 -13.02 -9.30
CA HIS A 21 5.06 -13.41 -10.41
C HIS A 21 6.22 -12.42 -10.39
N TYR A 22 7.32 -12.79 -9.75
CA TYR A 22 8.52 -11.97 -9.69
C TYR A 22 9.17 -11.96 -11.07
N TRP A 23 9.19 -10.81 -11.76
CA TRP A 23 10.11 -10.62 -12.88
C TRP A 23 11.24 -9.63 -12.56
N ASN A 24 11.14 -8.78 -11.51
CA ASN A 24 12.10 -7.68 -11.29
C ASN A 24 12.47 -7.36 -9.82
N ASP A 25 12.37 -8.30 -8.87
CA ASP A 25 12.79 -8.00 -7.49
C ASP A 25 13.37 -9.23 -6.76
N GLU A 26 14.65 -9.15 -6.39
CA GLU A 26 15.44 -10.25 -5.81
C GLU A 26 15.07 -10.51 -4.34
N LYS A 27 14.42 -9.57 -3.64
CA LYS A 27 14.19 -9.66 -2.17
C LYS A 27 12.81 -10.08 -1.72
N GLY A 28 11.84 -10.30 -2.60
CA GLY A 28 10.65 -11.03 -2.16
C GLY A 28 9.67 -10.28 -1.23
N GLU A 29 9.98 -9.06 -0.79
CA GLU A 29 9.35 -8.45 0.40
C GLU A 29 7.82 -8.30 0.27
N ALA A 30 7.09 -8.97 1.16
CA ALA A 30 5.61 -8.99 1.16
C ALA A 30 4.98 -7.65 1.56
N ASP A 31 5.77 -6.76 2.16
CA ASP A 31 5.33 -5.47 2.69
C ASP A 31 4.98 -4.43 1.60
N TYR A 32 5.38 -4.67 0.35
CA TYR A 32 5.06 -3.81 -0.82
C TYR A 32 3.87 -4.32 -1.65
N LEU A 33 3.22 -5.40 -1.22
CA LEU A 33 2.09 -5.94 -1.95
C LEU A 33 0.86 -5.05 -1.80
N ALA A 34 0.21 -4.78 -2.94
CA ALA A 34 -1.06 -4.08 -2.96
C ALA A 34 -2.09 -4.86 -2.14
N VAL A 35 -2.66 -4.21 -1.14
CA VAL A 35 -3.80 -4.77 -0.40
C VAL A 35 -5.03 -4.63 -1.29
N THR A 36 -5.73 -5.73 -1.54
CA THR A 36 -6.95 -5.75 -2.33
C THR A 36 -8.19 -5.90 -1.45
N GLU A 37 -9.36 -5.70 -2.04
CA GLU A 37 -10.65 -5.82 -1.35
C GLU A 37 -10.92 -7.19 -0.67
N ASP A 38 -10.20 -8.23 -1.08
CA ASP A 38 -10.32 -9.58 -0.52
C ASP A 38 -9.31 -9.86 0.61
N ASP A 39 -8.33 -8.98 0.83
CA ASP A 39 -7.33 -9.15 1.87
C ASP A 39 -7.88 -8.68 3.22
N LEU A 40 -8.53 -9.62 3.91
CA LEU A 40 -9.19 -9.41 5.20
C LEU A 40 -8.36 -9.91 6.38
N THR A 41 -7.19 -10.48 6.12
CA THR A 41 -6.32 -11.05 7.16
C THR A 41 -5.18 -10.12 7.55
N PHE A 42 -4.79 -10.18 8.82
CA PHE A 42 -3.74 -9.34 9.40
C PHE A 42 -2.66 -10.19 10.08
N ASN A 43 -1.45 -9.64 10.20
CA ASN A 43 -0.34 -10.22 10.95
C ASN A 43 -0.10 -9.44 12.26
N PRO A 44 -0.12 -10.11 13.43
CA PRO A 44 -0.42 -11.52 13.67
C PRO A 44 -1.92 -11.86 13.53
N THR A 45 -2.25 -13.09 13.13
CA THR A 45 -3.65 -13.55 12.99
C THR A 45 -4.39 -13.59 14.33
N ALA A 46 -3.68 -13.96 15.39
CA ALA A 46 -4.23 -14.00 16.74
C ALA A 46 -4.23 -12.59 17.34
N MET A 47 -5.42 -12.05 17.59
CA MET A 47 -5.64 -10.73 18.23
C MET A 47 -4.94 -9.57 17.49
N PRO A 48 -5.28 -9.32 16.21
CA PRO A 48 -4.54 -8.39 15.37
C PRO A 48 -4.53 -6.97 15.92
N PHE A 49 -5.61 -6.54 16.59
CA PHE A 49 -5.74 -5.20 17.16
C PHE A 49 -5.50 -5.12 18.68
N GLY A 50 -4.94 -6.17 19.30
CA GLY A 50 -4.65 -6.19 20.74
C GLY A 50 -5.91 -6.29 21.59
N THR A 51 -6.17 -5.28 22.44
CA THR A 51 -7.37 -5.20 23.28
C THR A 51 -8.49 -4.45 22.57
N CYS A 52 -9.75 -4.85 22.80
CA CYS A 52 -10.91 -4.24 22.15
C CYS A 52 -11.85 -3.59 23.16
N SER A 53 -12.17 -2.30 22.97
CA SER A 53 -13.10 -1.56 23.83
C SER A 53 -14.53 -2.15 23.82
N VAL A 54 -14.97 -2.72 22.69
CA VAL A 54 -16.30 -3.35 22.58
C VAL A 54 -16.41 -4.60 23.45
N LYS A 55 -15.27 -5.26 23.73
CA LYS A 55 -15.21 -6.42 24.63
C LYS A 55 -14.77 -6.05 26.05
N ASN A 56 -15.00 -4.81 26.51
CA ASN A 56 -14.59 -4.34 27.83
C ASN A 56 -13.07 -4.52 28.10
N GLY A 57 -12.23 -4.30 27.08
CA GLY A 57 -10.77 -4.42 27.21
C GLY A 57 -10.24 -5.85 27.07
N ASN A 58 -11.11 -6.85 26.86
CA ASN A 58 -10.66 -8.20 26.53
C ASN A 58 -9.97 -8.25 25.15
N PRO A 59 -9.21 -9.33 24.85
CA PRO A 59 -8.52 -9.44 23.60
C PRO A 59 -9.44 -9.41 22.38
N CYS A 60 -8.98 -8.74 21.33
CA CYS A 60 -9.74 -8.53 20.11
C CYS A 60 -9.97 -9.85 19.39
N ALA A 61 -11.25 -10.27 19.28
CA ALA A 61 -11.67 -11.31 18.35
C ALA A 61 -12.13 -10.62 17.07
N TYR A 62 -11.14 -10.26 16.24
CA TYR A 62 -11.43 -9.65 14.95
C TYR A 62 -12.23 -10.61 14.07
N SER A 63 -13.29 -10.09 13.43
CA SER A 63 -14.10 -10.80 12.45
C SER A 63 -14.55 -9.81 11.39
N PRO A 64 -14.19 -9.97 10.11
CA PRO A 64 -14.59 -9.04 9.06
C PRO A 64 -16.09 -9.12 8.79
N ALA A 65 -16.76 -7.97 8.74
CA ALA A 65 -18.14 -7.83 8.30
C ALA A 65 -18.17 -7.47 6.80
N GLY A 66 -17.98 -8.48 5.95
CA GLY A 66 -17.97 -8.31 4.49
C GLY A 66 -16.59 -7.96 3.92
N LYS A 67 -16.57 -7.11 2.89
CA LYS A 67 -15.35 -6.67 2.18
C LYS A 67 -14.99 -5.23 2.49
N TRP A 68 -13.80 -4.81 2.06
CA TRP A 68 -13.41 -3.40 2.09
C TRP A 68 -14.38 -2.54 1.29
N THR A 69 -14.75 -1.41 1.87
CA THR A 69 -15.57 -0.37 1.24
C THR A 69 -14.70 0.83 0.89
N LYS A 70 -15.15 1.68 -0.04
CA LYS A 70 -14.38 2.84 -0.54
C LYS A 70 -13.00 2.44 -1.09
N THR A 71 -12.95 1.32 -1.80
CA THR A 71 -11.76 0.89 -2.56
C THR A 71 -11.60 1.75 -3.82
N TYR A 72 -10.40 1.74 -4.39
CA TYR A 72 -10.10 2.52 -5.58
C TYR A 72 -10.25 1.67 -6.84
N GLU A 73 -11.44 1.69 -7.43
CA GLU A 73 -11.80 0.84 -8.59
C GLU A 73 -10.96 1.10 -9.84
N LYS A 74 -10.34 2.29 -9.95
CA LYS A 74 -9.46 2.64 -11.07
C LYS A 74 -8.15 1.86 -11.07
N VAL A 75 -7.67 1.44 -9.90
CA VAL A 75 -6.48 0.61 -9.77
C VAL A 75 -6.93 -0.80 -9.44
N LYS A 76 -6.78 -1.69 -10.42
CA LYS A 76 -7.09 -3.10 -10.26
C LYS A 76 -5.81 -3.89 -10.18
N VAL A 77 -5.67 -4.67 -9.12
CA VAL A 77 -4.57 -5.61 -8.97
C VAL A 77 -5.16 -7.00 -9.14
N MET A 78 -4.71 -7.72 -10.17
CA MET A 78 -5.29 -9.03 -10.54
C MET A 78 -6.82 -9.02 -10.70
N GLY A 79 -7.38 -7.91 -11.21
CA GLY A 79 -8.82 -7.73 -11.41
C GLY A 79 -9.61 -7.29 -10.17
N LYS A 80 -8.97 -7.15 -9.01
CA LYS A 80 -9.58 -6.72 -7.74
C LYS A 80 -9.25 -5.27 -7.42
N SER A 81 -10.17 -4.57 -6.78
CA SER A 81 -9.98 -3.15 -6.46
C SER A 81 -8.93 -2.98 -5.35
N ALA A 82 -8.01 -2.01 -5.55
CA ALA A 82 -6.99 -1.71 -4.57
C ALA A 82 -7.57 -0.97 -3.34
N VAL A 83 -7.06 -1.33 -2.17
CA VAL A 83 -7.41 -0.69 -0.88
C VAL A 83 -6.48 0.50 -0.67
N THR A 84 -7.06 1.64 -0.31
CA THR A 84 -6.35 2.91 -0.06
C THR A 84 -6.56 3.37 1.38
N GLU A 85 -5.93 4.48 1.77
CA GLU A 85 -6.09 5.06 3.12
C GLU A 85 -7.53 5.48 3.44
N ARG A 86 -8.35 5.70 2.40
CA ARG A 86 -9.78 6.03 2.54
C ARG A 86 -10.67 4.80 2.66
N SER A 87 -10.12 3.62 2.40
CA SER A 87 -10.88 2.38 2.43
C SER A 87 -11.16 1.97 3.88
N GLU A 88 -12.38 1.50 4.09
CA GLU A 88 -12.91 1.18 5.41
C GLU A 88 -13.42 -0.26 5.43
N LEU A 89 -13.07 -1.01 6.47
CA LEU A 89 -13.57 -2.35 6.73
C LEU A 89 -14.29 -2.38 8.08
N MET A 90 -15.51 -2.92 8.09
CA MET A 90 -16.28 -3.06 9.32
C MET A 90 -15.93 -4.38 10.01
N CYS A 91 -15.82 -4.36 11.34
CA CYS A 91 -15.66 -5.56 12.15
C CYS A 91 -17.04 -6.01 12.66
N ALA A 92 -17.39 -7.28 12.49
CA ALA A 92 -18.64 -7.86 13.00
C ALA A 92 -18.73 -7.81 14.52
N THR A 93 -17.57 -7.87 15.20
CA THR A 93 -17.45 -7.68 16.66
C THR A 93 -17.72 -6.24 17.09
N GLY A 94 -17.75 -5.29 16.16
CA GLY A 94 -17.87 -3.86 16.41
C GLY A 94 -16.53 -3.14 16.24
N GLY A 95 -16.59 -1.99 15.57
CA GLY A 95 -15.44 -1.16 15.23
C GLY A 95 -15.23 -1.04 13.72
N LYS A 96 -14.58 0.05 13.35
CA LYS A 96 -14.23 0.40 11.97
C LYS A 96 -12.71 0.37 11.83
N ILE A 97 -12.26 -0.33 10.80
CA ILE A 97 -10.87 -0.49 10.47
C ILE A 97 -10.54 0.38 9.26
N THR A 98 -9.48 1.17 9.36
CA THR A 98 -8.95 2.00 8.28
C THR A 98 -7.52 1.60 7.95
N VAL A 99 -7.09 1.93 6.74
CA VAL A 99 -5.72 1.72 6.30
C VAL A 99 -4.91 2.97 6.62
N MET A 100 -3.88 2.83 7.45
CA MET A 100 -3.00 3.97 7.76
C MET A 100 -1.85 4.11 6.76
N LYS A 101 -1.30 2.98 6.33
CA LYS A 101 -0.28 2.92 5.28
C LYS A 101 -0.56 1.68 4.46
N HIS A 102 -0.90 1.89 3.19
CA HIS A 102 -1.11 0.79 2.22
C HIS A 102 0.20 0.22 1.67
N GLY A 103 1.36 0.81 2.04
CA GLY A 103 2.69 0.30 1.68
C GLY A 103 3.10 0.57 0.24
N GLN A 104 2.25 1.22 -0.56
CA GLN A 104 2.60 1.64 -1.92
C GLN A 104 2.99 3.11 -1.90
N GLN A 105 4.12 3.44 -2.51
CA GLN A 105 4.51 4.83 -2.79
C GLN A 105 4.33 5.07 -4.28
N SER A 106 3.71 6.19 -4.65
CA SER A 106 3.68 6.60 -6.06
C SER A 106 5.08 7.11 -6.41
N GLU A 107 5.83 6.30 -7.13
CA GLU A 107 7.14 6.71 -7.63
C GLU A 107 6.98 7.41 -8.99
N ALA A 108 7.77 8.46 -9.20
CA ALA A 108 7.84 9.09 -10.51
C ALA A 108 8.53 8.12 -11.47
N GLY A 109 7.74 7.41 -12.29
CA GLY A 109 8.27 6.56 -13.34
C GLY A 109 9.02 7.36 -14.42
N LYS A 110 9.85 6.68 -15.21
CA LYS A 110 10.69 7.30 -16.26
C LYS A 110 9.89 8.15 -17.25
N SER A 111 8.70 7.71 -17.62
CA SER A 111 7.79 8.50 -18.47
C SER A 111 7.38 9.83 -17.82
N ASN A 112 7.19 9.87 -16.50
CA ASN A 112 6.86 11.10 -15.78
C ASN A 112 8.07 12.05 -15.77
N VAL A 113 9.28 11.50 -15.57
CA VAL A 113 10.53 12.26 -15.61
C VAL A 113 10.78 12.83 -17.01
N ASN A 114 10.64 12.01 -18.05
CA ASN A 114 10.86 12.43 -19.44
C ASN A 114 9.83 13.46 -19.94
N ASN A 115 8.56 13.34 -19.52
CA ASN A 115 7.49 14.27 -19.88
C ASN A 115 7.50 15.58 -19.08
N ALA A 116 8.24 15.66 -17.97
CA ALA A 116 8.33 16.88 -17.18
C ALA A 116 9.17 17.96 -17.90
N ASP A 117 8.73 19.21 -17.89
CA ASP A 117 9.47 20.32 -18.48
C ASP A 117 10.68 20.69 -17.61
N SER A 118 11.88 20.63 -18.19
CA SER A 118 13.13 20.87 -17.45
C SER A 118 13.23 22.28 -16.87
N ARG A 119 12.69 23.29 -17.56
CA ARG A 119 12.75 24.69 -17.12
C ARG A 119 11.83 24.93 -15.92
N GLU A 120 10.65 24.32 -15.93
CA GLU A 120 9.73 24.37 -14.79
C GLU A 120 10.36 23.67 -13.57
N GLN A 121 10.92 22.48 -13.76
CA GLN A 121 11.56 21.74 -12.68
C GLN A 121 12.77 22.48 -12.09
N GLN A 122 13.58 23.14 -12.92
CA GLN A 122 14.71 23.93 -12.45
C GLN A 122 14.29 25.24 -11.77
N THR A 123 13.12 25.78 -12.12
CA THR A 123 12.53 26.93 -11.41
C THR A 123 12.10 26.53 -9.99
N TYR A 124 11.49 25.35 -9.83
CA TYR A 124 11.07 24.84 -8.52
C TYR A 124 12.22 24.26 -7.70
N ASN A 125 13.21 23.66 -8.37
CA ASN A 125 14.34 22.99 -7.77
C ASN A 125 15.67 23.47 -8.39
N PRO A 126 16.13 24.69 -8.07
CA PRO A 126 17.30 25.32 -8.70
C PRO A 126 18.64 24.69 -8.32
N VAL A 127 18.66 23.73 -7.38
CA VAL A 127 19.87 23.01 -6.96
C VAL A 127 20.07 21.75 -7.80
N MET A 128 19.00 21.19 -8.35
CA MET A 128 19.05 20.00 -9.18
C MET A 128 19.18 20.40 -10.65
N ASP A 129 20.15 19.82 -11.35
CA ASP A 129 20.15 19.82 -12.81
C ASP A 129 19.18 18.74 -13.29
N PHE A 130 18.02 19.18 -13.80
CA PHE A 130 16.98 18.25 -14.23
C PHE A 130 17.30 17.60 -15.58
N GLU A 131 18.18 18.19 -16.40
CA GLU A 131 18.61 17.58 -17.66
C GLU A 131 19.59 16.43 -17.38
N GLU A 132 20.58 16.66 -16.51
CA GLU A 132 21.49 15.60 -16.03
C GLU A 132 20.71 14.45 -15.37
N PHE A 133 19.74 14.77 -14.50
CA PHE A 133 18.88 13.77 -13.87
C PHE A 133 18.06 12.94 -14.89
N LYS A 134 17.57 13.54 -15.98
CA LYS A 134 16.90 12.79 -17.05
C LYS A 134 17.84 11.81 -17.73
N GLU A 135 19.07 12.22 -17.98
CA GLU A 135 20.08 11.37 -18.61
C GLU A 135 20.41 10.16 -17.72
N GLU A 136 20.68 10.39 -16.42
CA GLU A 136 20.92 9.31 -15.44
C GLU A 136 19.77 8.28 -15.36
N ILE A 137 18.52 8.77 -15.34
CA ILE A 137 17.32 7.91 -15.29
C ILE A 137 17.20 7.05 -16.56
N ASN A 138 17.60 7.57 -17.72
CA ASN A 138 17.54 6.86 -18.99
C ASN A 138 18.73 5.90 -19.20
N GLU A 139 19.95 6.27 -18.77
CA GLU A 139 21.14 5.41 -18.83
C GLU A 139 21.04 4.19 -17.91
N SER A 140 20.39 4.34 -16.76
CA SER A 140 20.16 3.24 -15.83
C SER A 140 19.41 2.04 -16.42
N ASP A 141 18.72 2.15 -17.57
CA ASP A 141 18.10 1.02 -18.27
C ASP A 141 19.06 0.25 -19.18
N GLN A 142 20.11 0.89 -19.71
CA GLN A 142 21.00 0.23 -20.69
C GLN A 142 21.92 -0.81 -20.04
N LEU A 143 22.24 -0.64 -18.75
CA LEU A 143 23.06 -1.59 -17.98
C LEU A 143 22.33 -2.90 -17.58
N TYR A 144 21.02 -3.02 -17.84
CA TYR A 144 20.23 -4.22 -17.50
C TYR A 144 19.96 -5.15 -18.70
N TYR A 145 20.42 -4.78 -19.91
CA TYR A 145 20.24 -5.57 -21.13
C TYR A 145 21.57 -6.03 -21.76
N GLU A 146 22.69 -5.93 -21.06
CA GLU A 146 23.97 -6.59 -21.41
C GLU A 146 24.27 -7.79 -20.50
#